data_AF-A0A833AM48-F1
#
_entry.id   AF-A0A833AM48-F1
#
_cell.length_a   1.000
_cell.length_b   1.000
_cell.length_c   1.000
_cell.angle_alpha   90.00
_cell.angle_beta   90.00
_cell.angle_gamma   90.00
#
_symmetry.space_group_name_H-M   'P 1'
#
loop_
_entity.id
_entity.type
_entity.pdbx_description
1 polymer ?
#
loop_
_entity_poly.entity_id
_entity_poly.type
_entity_poly.pdbx_seq_one_letter_code
_entity_poly.pdbx_strand_id
1 'polypeptide(L)' 'MKKTAIILILALAASVQLSAQKTQEKQRPNIIVILADDLNWGDIGYNNPEKVYTPNLDRLADEGATLVNHYSMQCL' A
#
# COMPACT_ATOMS: atom_id res chain seq x y z
N MET A 1 -17.15 -10.86 51.50
CA MET A 1 -18.21 -11.14 50.51
C MET A 1 -18.32 -10.07 49.40
N LYS A 2 -18.40 -8.77 49.72
CA LYS A 2 -18.46 -7.70 48.68
C LYS A 2 -17.17 -7.54 47.87
N LYS A 3 -16.01 -7.62 48.53
CA LYS A 3 -14.67 -7.50 47.89
C LYS A 3 -14.35 -8.67 46.96
N THR A 4 -14.76 -9.89 47.33
CA THR A 4 -14.60 -11.09 46.50
C THR A 4 -15.45 -11.04 45.24
N ALA A 5 -16.66 -10.45 45.29
CA ALA A 5 -17.49 -10.24 44.10
C ALA A 5 -16.87 -9.24 43.11
N ILE A 6 -16.25 -8.15 43.61
CA ILE A 6 -15.58 -7.15 42.77
C ILE A 6 -14.37 -7.74 42.04
N ILE A 7 -13.58 -8.57 42.73
CA ILE A 7 -12.42 -9.25 42.13
C ILE A 7 -12.87 -10.20 41.00
N LEU A 8 -13.96 -10.92 41.21
CA LEU A 8 -14.54 -11.80 40.18
C LEU A 8 -15.04 -11.03 38.95
N ILE A 9 -15.69 -9.88 39.14
CA ILE A 9 -16.17 -9.04 38.04
C ILE A 9 -15.00 -8.45 37.24
N LEU A 10 -13.94 -8.00 37.91
CA LEU A 10 -12.74 -7.49 37.26
C LEU A 10 -12.00 -8.57 36.47
N ALA A 11 -11.89 -9.78 37.02
CA ALA A 11 -11.30 -10.92 36.33
C ALA A 11 -12.11 -11.32 35.09
N LEU A 12 -13.45 -11.29 35.18
CA LEU A 12 -14.33 -11.60 34.06
C LEU A 12 -14.23 -10.51 32.97
N ALA A 13 -14.21 -9.23 33.34
CA ALA A 13 -14.04 -8.13 32.39
C ALA A 13 -12.69 -8.19 31.64
N ALA A 14 -11.61 -8.55 32.34
CA ALA A 14 -10.29 -8.74 31.73
C ALA A 14 -10.26 -9.90 30.72
N SER A 15 -11.00 -10.99 31.00
CA SER A 15 -11.08 -12.15 30.09
C SER A 15 -11.80 -11.83 28.78
N VAL A 16 -12.78 -10.93 28.80
CA VAL A 16 -13.52 -10.48 27.61
C VAL A 16 -12.63 -9.63 26.69
N GLN A 17 -11.73 -8.82 27.26
CA GLN A 17 -10.81 -7.98 26.48
C GLN A 17 -9.75 -8.80 25.74
N LEU A 18 -9.31 -9.93 26.29
CA LEU A 18 -8.30 -10.79 25.68
C LEU A 18 -8.83 -11.54 24.45
N SER A 19 -10.13 -11.87 24.42
CA SER A 19 -10.75 -12.59 23.30
C SER A 19 -11.10 -11.67 22.11
N ALA A 20 -11.13 -10.35 22.31
CA ALA A 20 -11.47 -9.37 21.28
C ALA A 20 -10.26 -8.90 20.45
N GLN A 21 -9.06 -9.42 20.73
CA GLN A 21 -7.88 -9.10 19.95
C GLN A 21 -7.95 -9.82 18.59
N LYS A 22 -8.66 -9.20 17.65
CA LYS A 22 -8.71 -9.61 16.25
C LYS A 22 -7.27 -9.59 15.73
N THR A 23 -6.70 -10.76 15.48
CA THR A 23 -5.42 -10.87 14.79
C THR A 23 -5.60 -10.26 13.41
N GLN A 24 -5.13 -9.03 13.24
CA GLN A 24 -5.00 -8.44 11.92
C GLN A 24 -3.84 -9.17 11.26
N GLU A 25 -4.15 -10.30 10.62
CA GLU A 25 -3.22 -10.96 9.72
C GLU A 25 -2.72 -9.89 8.75
N LYS A 26 -1.42 -9.56 8.83
CA LYS A 26 -0.78 -8.70 7.84
C LYS A 26 -0.83 -9.44 6.52
N GLN A 27 -1.88 -9.17 5.75
CA GLN A 27 -2.00 -9.69 4.40
C GLN A 27 -0.78 -9.20 3.61
N ARG A 28 -0.08 -10.15 2.99
CA ARG A 28 1.06 -9.81 2.14
C ARG A 28 0.52 -9.03 0.93
N PRO A 29 1.13 -7.89 0.55
CA PRO A 29 0.69 -7.18 -0.64
C PRO A 29 0.94 -8.03 -1.88
N ASN A 30 0.05 -7.92 -2.86
CA ASN A 30 0.32 -8.42 -4.20
C ASN A 30 1.26 -7.43 -4.90
N ILE A 31 2.26 -7.93 -5.61
CA ILE A 31 3.20 -7.11 -6.40
C ILE A 31 2.94 -7.40 -7.88
N ILE A 32 2.64 -6.36 -8.64
CA ILE A 32 2.47 -6.43 -10.10
C ILE A 32 3.57 -5.60 -10.74
N VAL A 33 4.34 -6.21 -11.64
CA VAL A 33 5.36 -5.53 -12.43
C VAL A 33 4.83 -5.41 -13.86
N ILE A 34 4.72 -4.18 -14.34
CA ILE A 34 4.34 -3.87 -15.72
C ILE A 34 5.61 -3.36 -16.42
N LEU A 35 6.01 -4.04 -17.49
CA LEU A 35 7.14 -3.67 -18.32
C LEU A 35 6.63 -3.43 -19.74
N ALA A 36 7.00 -2.30 -20.32
CA ALA A 36 6.70 -1.95 -21.70
C ALA A 36 7.99 -1.96 -22.52
N ASP A 37 7.90 -2.47 -23.75
CA ASP A 37 8.99 -2.44 -24.72
C ASP A 37 9.05 -1.08 -25.40
N ASP A 38 10.27 -0.59 -25.70
CA ASP A 38 10.53 0.69 -26.40
C ASP A 38 9.78 1.94 -25.87
N LEU A 39 9.43 1.98 -24.58
CA LEU A 39 8.79 3.15 -23.97
C LEU A 39 9.82 4.19 -23.50
N ASN A 40 9.81 5.38 -24.11
CA ASN A 40 10.74 6.45 -23.75
C ASN A 40 10.14 7.42 -22.71
N TRP A 41 11.01 8.25 -22.14
CA TRP A 41 10.64 9.28 -21.17
C TRP A 41 9.53 10.23 -21.65
N GLY A 42 9.60 10.65 -22.92
CA GLY A 42 8.67 11.59 -23.52
C GLY A 42 7.35 10.98 -24.02
N ASP A 43 7.20 9.66 -23.91
CA ASP A 43 6.03 8.90 -24.38
C ASP A 43 4.96 8.73 -23.28
N ILE A 44 5.09 9.46 -22.16
CA ILE A 44 4.11 9.44 -21.06
C ILE A 44 3.59 10.85 -20.78
N GLY A 45 2.27 10.96 -20.59
CA GLY A 45 1.52 12.19 -20.39
C GLY A 45 2.05 13.05 -19.25
N TYR A 46 2.31 12.47 -18.07
CA TYR A 46 2.88 13.25 -16.95
C TYR A 46 4.27 13.86 -17.24
N ASN A 47 4.99 13.38 -18.27
CA ASN A 47 6.27 13.94 -18.74
C ASN A 47 6.13 14.81 -19.99
N ASN A 48 5.04 14.67 -20.75
CA ASN A 48 4.80 15.37 -22.01
C ASN A 48 3.29 15.66 -22.20
N PRO A 49 2.67 16.46 -21.31
CA PRO A 49 1.22 16.59 -21.23
C PRO A 49 0.60 17.30 -22.43
N GLU A 50 1.40 18.04 -23.20
CA GLU A 50 0.94 18.74 -24.41
C GLU A 50 0.75 17.80 -25.62
N LYS A 51 1.37 16.62 -25.60
CA LYS A 51 1.44 15.74 -26.78
C LYS A 51 1.00 14.31 -26.53
N VAL A 52 0.99 13.86 -25.27
CA VAL A 52 0.73 12.47 -24.91
C VAL A 52 -0.43 12.38 -23.92
N TYR A 53 -1.36 11.47 -24.18
CA TYR A 53 -2.53 11.23 -23.33
C TYR A 53 -2.47 9.82 -22.72
N THR A 54 -2.09 9.73 -21.44
CA THR A 54 -1.96 8.46 -20.70
C THR A 54 -2.61 8.54 -19.31
N PRO A 55 -3.93 8.81 -19.22
CA PRO A 55 -4.59 9.18 -17.96
C PRO A 55 -4.45 8.12 -16.85
N ASN A 56 -4.32 6.84 -17.21
CA ASN A 56 -4.11 5.77 -16.24
C ASN A 56 -2.68 5.78 -15.65
N LEU A 57 -1.67 6.07 -16.47
CA LEU A 57 -0.28 6.21 -16.00
C LEU A 57 -0.09 7.52 -15.24
N ASP A 58 -0.76 8.59 -15.67
CA ASP A 58 -0.73 9.89 -15.00
C ASP A 58 -1.33 9.77 -13.58
N ARG A 59 -2.46 9.06 -13.45
CA ARG A 59 -3.06 8.75 -12.14
C ARG A 59 -2.14 7.87 -11.28
N LEU A 60 -1.47 6.88 -11.85
CA LEU A 60 -0.50 6.06 -11.11
C LEU A 60 0.70 6.87 -10.61
N ALA A 61 1.15 7.86 -11.37
CA ALA A 61 2.21 8.77 -10.96
C ALA A 61 1.76 9.70 -9.83
N ASP A 62 0.53 10.22 -9.88
CA ASP A 62 -0.05 11.11 -8.86
C ASP A 62 -0.36 10.40 -7.54
N GLU A 63 -0.91 9.18 -7.60
CA GLU A 63 -1.21 8.36 -6.42
C GLU A 63 0.03 7.65 -5.84
N GLY A 64 1.14 7.67 -6.55
CA GLY A 64 2.31 6.85 -6.30
C GLY A 64 3.61 7.63 -6.12
N ALA A 65 4.71 6.97 -6.50
CA ALA A 65 6.04 7.58 -6.52
C ALA A 65 6.65 7.39 -7.90
N THR A 66 7.20 8.47 -8.45
CA THR A 66 7.85 8.48 -9.76
C THR A 66 9.37 8.58 -9.61
N LEU A 67 10.10 7.68 -10.27
CA LEU A 67 11.56 7.71 -10.32
C LEU A 67 12.02 8.50 -11.54
N VAL A 68 12.19 9.82 -11.38
CA VAL A 68 12.49 10.72 -12.51
C VAL A 68 13.86 10.54 -13.15
N ASN A 69 14.80 9.90 -12.44
CA ASN A 69 16.16 9.60 -12.91
C ASN A 69 16.40 8.08 -12.90
N HIS A 70 15.54 7.33 -13.60
CA HIS A 70 15.66 5.88 -13.74
C HIS A 70 16.18 5.53 -15.13
N TYR A 71 17.44 5.09 -15.21
CA TYR A 71 18.12 4.78 -16.47
C TYR A 71 18.17 3.27 -16.71
N SER A 72 17.90 2.85 -17.93
CA SER A 72 18.21 1.51 -18.41
C SER A 72 19.65 1.47 -18.94
N MET A 73 20.29 0.31 -18.83
CA MET A 73 21.56 0.06 -19.49
C MET A 73 21.27 -0.35 -20.94
N GLN A 74 21.75 0.41 -21.91
CA GLN A 74 21.75 -0.05 -23.29
C GLN A 74 22.86 -1.09 -23.44
N CYS A 75 22.53 -2.32 -23.85
CA CYS A 75 23.55 -3.26 -24.31
C CYS A 75 23.91 -2.90 -25.76
N LEU A 76 25.20 -2.72 -26.02
CA LEU A 76 25.77 -2.54 -27.36
C LEU A 76 25.87 -3.87 -28.10
#